data_AF-K5X1S7-F1
#
_entry.id   AF-K5X1S7-F1
#
_cell.length_a   1.000
_cell.length_b   1.000
_cell.length_c   1.000
_cell.angle_alpha   90.00
_cell.angle_beta   90.00
_cell.angle_gamma   90.00
#
_symmetry.space_group_name_H-M   'P 1'
#
loop_
_entity.id
_entity.type
_entity.pdbx_description
1 polymer ?
#
loop_
_entity_poly.entity_id
_entity_poly.type
_entity_poly.pdbx_seq_one_letter_code
_entity_poly.pdbx_strand_id
1 'polypeptide(L)'
;MPVAHARSRPNKAPLHRPKLVDLGGLSLKSLNAIIPSDAETRSIKASLAIALSELHQLESNISHTQRKLASFSARRDHLLDQTERYRIAIAPYKRLPPEILIEIFLACLPEHVQLPPSVDEAPLSLTRICSSWRALALNAQELWNKFQVGLCARPLRNHAALTSFQVWLNRCPDRPLSFKVTTAPRAPFPLPGLTHSILPVDLILPYTTRIRKLDMQNISGEQMNSLISLPMGA
;
A
#
# COMPACT_ATOMS: atom_id res chain seq x y z
N MET A 1 -0.26 12.60 22.27
CA MET A 1 -1.33 13.53 22.69
C MET A 1 -2.40 13.55 21.61
N PRO A 2 -3.47 12.74 21.72
CA PRO A 2 -4.52 12.69 20.71
C PRO A 2 -5.56 13.79 20.98
N VAL A 3 -5.73 14.71 20.02
CA VAL A 3 -6.74 15.76 20.06
C VAL A 3 -8.10 15.14 19.78
N ALA A 4 -8.92 15.00 20.83
CA ALA A 4 -10.29 14.52 20.76
C ALA A 4 -11.12 15.37 19.78
N HIS A 5 -11.57 14.79 18.68
CA HIS A 5 -12.57 15.40 17.80
C HIS A 5 -13.95 15.29 18.46
N ALA A 6 -14.31 16.32 19.23
CA ALA A 6 -15.66 16.55 19.69
C ALA A 6 -16.56 16.73 18.46
N ARG A 7 -17.37 15.71 18.13
CA ARG A 7 -18.45 15.82 17.14
C ARG A 7 -19.48 16.80 17.69
N SER A 8 -19.41 18.06 17.26
CA SER A 8 -20.41 19.07 17.54
C SER A 8 -21.76 18.60 16.96
N ARG A 9 -22.69 18.23 17.85
CA ARG A 9 -24.07 17.92 17.48
C ARG A 9 -24.70 19.16 16.83
N PRO A 10 -25.39 19.06 15.69
CA PRO A 10 -26.09 20.20 15.13
C PRO A 10 -27.21 20.60 16.11
N ASN A 11 -27.15 21.86 16.54
CA ASN A 11 -28.12 22.51 17.40
C ASN A 11 -29.48 22.49 16.68
N LYS A 12 -30.44 21.70 17.17
CA LYS A 12 -31.82 21.68 16.66
C LYS A 12 -32.50 22.98 17.11
N ALA A 13 -32.34 24.03 16.30
CA ALA A 13 -33.20 25.21 16.41
C ALA A 13 -34.66 24.77 16.17
N PRO A 14 -35.62 25.24 16.99
CA PRO A 14 -37.01 24.89 16.80
C PRO A 14 -37.49 25.47 15.47
N LEU A 15 -37.87 24.59 14.55
CA LEU A 15 -38.54 24.95 13.30
C LEU A 15 -39.83 25.69 13.66
N HIS A 16 -39.84 27.01 13.50
CA HIS A 16 -41.05 27.81 13.56
C HIS A 16 -41.93 27.37 12.38
N ARG A 17 -42.87 26.44 12.63
CA ARG A 17 -43.90 26.09 11.66
C ARG A 17 -44.79 27.32 11.48
N PRO A 18 -44.98 27.84 10.25
CA PRO A 18 -46.09 28.73 9.98
C PRO A 18 -47.38 27.97 10.32
N LYS A 19 -48.34 28.65 10.95
CA LYS A 19 -49.69 28.08 11.16
C LYS A 19 -50.30 27.86 9.77
N LEU A 20 -50.30 26.60 9.33
CA LEU A 20 -51.02 26.14 8.15
C LEU A 20 -52.49 26.50 8.34
N VAL A 21 -53.16 26.99 7.30
CA VAL A 21 -54.62 26.88 7.23
C VAL A 21 -54.94 25.39 7.39
N ASP A 22 -55.67 25.04 8.44
CA ASP A 22 -56.00 23.66 8.79
C ASP A 22 -56.94 23.06 7.74
N LEU A 23 -56.34 22.52 6.67
CA LEU A 23 -57.01 21.64 5.71
C LEU A 23 -57.02 20.22 6.29
N GLY A 24 -57.63 20.09 7.47
CA GLY A 24 -57.53 18.93 8.35
C GLY A 24 -57.69 17.62 7.61
N GLY A 25 -56.69 16.74 7.72
CA GLY A 25 -56.83 15.30 7.45
C GLY A 25 -57.35 14.85 6.08
N LEU A 26 -57.41 15.72 5.07
CA LEU A 26 -57.97 15.37 3.76
C LEU A 26 -56.91 14.62 2.92
N SER A 27 -57.14 13.33 2.73
CA SER A 27 -56.38 12.47 1.80
C SER A 27 -56.48 13.02 0.36
N LEU A 28 -55.47 12.77 -0.48
CA LEU A 28 -55.49 13.08 -1.92
C LEU A 28 -56.79 12.61 -2.63
N LYS A 29 -57.44 11.56 -2.10
CA LYS A 29 -58.73 11.07 -2.58
C LYS A 29 -59.93 11.96 -2.24
N SER A 30 -59.92 12.67 -1.12
CA SER A 30 -61.03 13.55 -0.71
C SER A 30 -60.94 14.94 -1.35
N LEU A 31 -59.73 15.40 -1.71
CA LEU A 31 -59.51 16.62 -2.48
C LEU A 31 -60.08 16.55 -3.91
N ASN A 32 -60.15 15.36 -4.50
CA ASN A 32 -60.75 15.15 -5.83
C ASN A 32 -62.28 15.06 -5.84
N ALA A 33 -62.93 14.94 -4.67
CA ALA A 33 -64.38 14.71 -4.56
C ALA A 33 -65.19 15.97 -4.19
N ILE A 34 -64.53 17.07 -3.82
CA ILE A 34 -65.16 18.30 -3.33
C ILE A 34 -64.93 19.40 -4.37
N ILE A 35 -66.03 19.97 -4.91
CA ILE A 35 -65.97 21.18 -5.75
C ILE A 35 -65.96 22.38 -4.80
N PRO A 36 -64.84 23.12 -4.67
CA PRO A 36 -64.76 24.24 -3.74
C PRO A 36 -65.58 25.42 -4.25
N SER A 37 -66.20 26.18 -3.35
CA SER A 37 -66.83 27.45 -3.68
C SER A 37 -65.79 28.47 -4.19
N ASP A 38 -66.25 29.55 -4.84
CA ASP A 38 -65.36 30.61 -5.36
C ASP A 38 -64.55 31.31 -4.25
N ALA A 39 -65.05 31.35 -3.02
CA ALA A 39 -64.34 31.90 -1.88
C ALA A 39 -63.22 30.96 -1.40
N GLU A 40 -63.50 29.66 -1.31
CA GLU A 40 -62.53 28.62 -0.94
C GLU A 40 -61.44 28.47 -2.00
N THR A 41 -61.82 28.49 -3.29
CA THR A 41 -60.88 28.45 -4.42
C THR A 41 -59.90 29.63 -4.37
N ARG A 42 -60.36 30.84 -4.04
CA ARG A 42 -59.50 32.02 -3.87
C ARG A 42 -58.54 31.86 -2.68
N SER A 43 -59.04 31.36 -1.55
CA SER A 43 -58.22 31.10 -0.35
C SER A 43 -57.14 30.04 -0.59
N ILE A 44 -57.49 28.95 -1.28
CA ILE A 44 -56.55 27.87 -1.64
C ILE A 44 -55.48 28.39 -2.60
N LYS A 45 -55.85 29.16 -3.64
CA LYS A 45 -54.88 29.77 -4.57
C LYS A 45 -53.91 30.71 -3.86
N ALA A 46 -54.40 31.54 -2.94
CA ALA A 46 -53.55 32.42 -2.15
C ALA A 46 -52.57 31.64 -1.25
N SER A 47 -53.06 30.59 -0.58
CA SER A 47 -52.23 29.72 0.26
C SER A 47 -51.18 28.96 -0.56
N LEU A 48 -51.55 28.48 -1.75
CA LEU A 48 -50.63 27.84 -2.69
C LEU A 48 -49.54 28.81 -3.15
N ALA A 49 -49.89 30.05 -3.49
CA ALA A 49 -48.92 31.06 -3.91
C ALA A 49 -47.89 31.36 -2.80
N ILE A 50 -48.33 31.45 -1.55
CA ILE A 50 -47.45 31.62 -0.39
C ILE A 50 -46.53 30.40 -0.24
N ALA A 51 -47.09 29.19 -0.26
CA ALA A 51 -46.30 27.95 -0.13
C ALA A 51 -45.27 27.78 -1.25
N LEU A 52 -45.61 28.15 -2.49
CA LEU A 52 -44.68 28.13 -3.62
C LEU A 52 -43.55 29.14 -3.45
N SER A 53 -43.85 30.34 -2.93
CA SER A 53 -42.84 31.35 -2.62
C SER A 53 -41.88 30.89 -1.52
N GLU A 54 -42.42 30.28 -0.46
CA GLU A 54 -41.61 29.70 0.62
C GLU A 54 -40.71 28.57 0.12
N LEU A 55 -41.24 27.68 -0.72
CA LEU A 55 -40.48 26.59 -1.33
C LEU A 55 -39.32 27.15 -2.17
N HIS A 56 -39.58 28.14 -3.02
CA HIS A 56 -38.55 28.78 -3.83
C HIS A 56 -37.44 29.42 -2.97
N GLN A 57 -37.82 30.09 -1.88
CA GLN A 57 -36.85 30.67 -0.95
C GLN A 57 -35.99 29.60 -0.27
N LEU A 58 -36.59 28.46 0.10
CA LEU A 58 -35.89 27.34 0.72
C LEU A 58 -34.90 26.69 -0.24
N GLU A 59 -35.29 26.47 -1.50
CA GLU A 59 -34.41 25.96 -2.55
C GLU A 59 -33.21 26.88 -2.82
N SER A 60 -33.43 28.20 -2.80
CA SER A 60 -32.37 29.20 -2.91
C SER A 60 -31.39 29.14 -1.73
N ASN A 61 -31.91 29.00 -0.50
CA ASN A 61 -31.10 28.85 0.70
C ASN A 61 -30.29 27.55 0.70
N ILE A 62 -30.88 26.45 0.25
CA ILE A 62 -30.20 25.16 0.06
C ILE A 62 -29.06 25.33 -0.95
N SER A 63 -29.35 25.91 -2.11
CA SER A 63 -28.35 26.15 -3.18
C SER A 63 -27.20 27.03 -2.70
N HIS A 64 -27.50 28.10 -1.96
CA HIS A 64 -26.50 28.97 -1.36
C HIS A 64 -25.61 28.24 -0.35
N THR A 65 -26.23 27.46 0.54
CA THR A 65 -25.51 26.70 1.55
C THR A 65 -24.64 25.61 0.92
N GLN A 66 -25.15 24.91 -0.10
CA GLN A 66 -24.40 23.93 -0.87
C GLN A 66 -23.17 24.56 -1.56
N ARG A 67 -23.31 25.75 -2.16
CA ARG A 67 -22.17 26.49 -2.75
C ARG A 67 -21.11 26.83 -1.70
N LYS A 68 -21.51 27.31 -0.52
CA LYS A 68 -20.58 27.57 0.60
C LYS A 68 -19.86 26.30 1.03
N LEU A 69 -20.60 25.19 1.22
CA LEU A 69 -20.03 23.90 1.60
C LEU A 69 -19.02 23.41 0.56
N ALA A 70 -19.32 23.55 -0.72
CA ALA A 70 -18.40 23.20 -1.81
C ALA A 70 -17.10 24.03 -1.74
N SER A 71 -17.22 25.35 -1.54
CA SER A 71 -16.05 26.22 -1.40
C SER A 71 -15.17 25.87 -0.20
N PHE A 72 -15.78 25.53 0.94
CA PHE A 72 -15.03 25.11 2.13
C PHE A 72 -14.40 23.74 1.98
N SER A 73 -15.08 22.81 1.30
CA SER A 73 -14.53 21.49 1.01
C SER A 73 -13.32 21.59 0.08
N ALA A 74 -13.41 22.40 -0.98
CA ALA A 74 -12.27 22.69 -1.86
C ALA A 74 -11.11 23.33 -1.10
N ARG A 75 -11.39 24.28 -0.19
CA ARG A 75 -10.35 24.91 0.64
C ARG A 75 -9.71 23.92 1.60
N ARG A 76 -10.50 23.05 2.23
CA ARG A 76 -10.00 21.95 3.08
C ARG A 76 -9.07 21.06 2.27
N ASP A 77 -9.49 20.60 1.11
CA ASP A 77 -8.72 19.65 0.29
C ASP A 77 -7.38 20.28 -0.17
N HIS A 78 -7.40 21.57 -0.53
CA HIS A 78 -6.19 22.33 -0.82
C HIS A 78 -5.25 22.44 0.40
N LEU A 79 -5.79 22.76 1.58
CA LEU A 79 -4.98 22.86 2.79
C LEU A 79 -4.39 21.50 3.22
N LEU A 80 -5.12 20.40 3.01
CA LEU A 80 -4.62 19.06 3.26
C LEU A 80 -3.44 18.72 2.34
N ASP A 81 -3.56 18.99 1.03
CA ASP A 81 -2.46 18.84 0.08
C ASP A 81 -1.24 19.71 0.45
N GLN A 82 -1.45 20.99 0.78
CA GLN A 82 -0.37 21.87 1.23
C GLN A 82 0.33 21.35 2.50
N THR A 83 -0.45 20.93 3.49
CA THR A 83 0.08 20.41 4.75
C THR A 83 0.91 19.15 4.53
N GLU A 84 0.45 18.24 3.67
CA GLU A 84 1.18 17.02 3.35
C GLU A 84 2.49 17.32 2.60
N ARG A 85 2.47 18.26 1.65
CA ARG A 85 3.70 18.73 0.99
C ARG A 85 4.72 19.29 1.98
N TYR A 86 4.28 20.10 2.95
CA TYR A 86 5.18 20.61 3.98
C TYR A 86 5.71 19.49 4.87
N ARG A 87 4.86 18.54 5.30
CA ARG A 87 5.29 17.37 6.07
C ARG A 87 6.35 16.55 5.34
N ILE A 88 6.16 16.28 4.06
CA ILE A 88 7.13 15.59 3.22
C ILE A 88 8.42 16.43 3.09
N ALA A 89 8.31 17.76 2.92
CA ALA A 89 9.46 18.64 2.79
C ALA A 89 10.34 18.68 4.05
N ILE A 90 9.72 18.68 5.23
CA ILE A 90 10.43 18.73 6.52
C ILE A 90 10.66 17.35 7.16
N ALA A 91 10.39 16.27 6.43
CA ALA A 91 10.49 14.92 6.95
C ALA A 91 11.90 14.67 7.55
N PRO A 92 12.01 14.16 8.80
CA PRO A 92 13.29 14.10 9.52
C PRO A 92 14.41 13.37 8.76
N TYR A 93 14.07 12.32 8.01
CA TYR A 93 15.04 11.54 7.24
C TYR A 93 15.78 12.36 6.17
N LYS A 94 15.22 13.48 5.70
CA LYS A 94 15.87 14.35 4.70
C LYS A 94 17.07 15.11 5.26
N ARG A 95 17.22 15.16 6.58
CA ARG A 95 18.36 15.79 7.26
C ARG A 95 19.43 14.77 7.64
N LEU A 96 19.16 13.48 7.48
CA LEU A 96 20.12 12.43 7.80
C LEU A 96 21.14 12.30 6.68
N PRO A 97 22.44 12.20 7.00
CA PRO A 97 23.44 11.82 6.02
C PRO A 97 23.11 10.46 5.38
N PRO A 98 23.48 10.23 4.10
CA PRO A 98 23.30 8.95 3.41
C PRO A 98 23.78 7.75 4.23
N GLU A 99 24.91 7.87 4.91
CA GLU A 99 25.55 6.82 5.70
C GLU A 99 24.65 6.38 6.86
N ILE A 100 24.03 7.34 7.56
CA ILE A 100 23.11 7.05 8.67
C ILE A 100 21.83 6.37 8.16
N LEU A 101 21.35 6.75 6.96
CA LEU A 101 20.22 6.06 6.34
C LEU A 101 20.56 4.61 5.99
N ILE A 102 21.77 4.35 5.47
CA ILE A 102 22.22 2.99 5.18
C ILE A 102 22.29 2.16 6.46
N GLU A 103 22.82 2.71 7.56
CA GLU A 103 22.84 2.02 8.86
C GLU A 103 21.43 1.68 9.37
N ILE A 104 20.47 2.60 9.21
CA ILE A 104 19.07 2.32 9.52
C ILE A 104 18.53 1.19 8.62
N PHE A 105 18.84 1.21 7.32
CA PHE A 105 18.39 0.18 6.38
C PHE A 105 18.96 -1.19 6.73
N LEU A 106 20.24 -1.25 7.12
CA LEU A 106 20.91 -2.46 7.58
C LEU A 106 20.26 -3.02 8.85
N ALA A 107 19.86 -2.16 9.78
CA ALA A 107 19.14 -2.54 10.99
C ALA A 107 17.72 -3.10 10.72
N CYS A 108 17.16 -2.82 9.55
CA CYS A 108 15.86 -3.36 9.13
C CYS A 108 15.96 -4.72 8.40
N LEU A 109 17.16 -5.20 8.09
CA LEU A 109 17.32 -6.44 7.34
C LEU A 109 17.04 -7.68 8.21
N PRO A 110 16.46 -8.74 7.63
CA PRO A 110 16.51 -10.06 8.24
C PRO A 110 17.98 -10.57 8.29
N GLU A 111 18.24 -11.63 9.07
CA GLU A 111 19.57 -12.26 9.11
C GLU A 111 20.03 -12.71 7.70
N HIS A 112 19.10 -13.28 6.93
CA HIS A 112 19.26 -13.63 5.52
C HIS A 112 17.97 -13.32 4.77
N VAL A 113 18.07 -12.57 3.66
CA VAL A 113 16.95 -12.33 2.76
C VAL A 113 16.58 -13.63 2.03
N GLN A 114 15.34 -14.09 2.17
CA GLN A 114 14.84 -15.27 1.45
C GLN A 114 14.66 -14.95 -0.04
N LEU A 115 15.11 -15.84 -0.93
CA LEU A 115 14.91 -15.74 -2.37
C LEU A 115 13.90 -16.79 -2.87
N PRO A 116 12.89 -16.39 -3.67
CA PRO A 116 12.61 -15.03 -4.13
C PRO A 116 12.15 -14.11 -2.98
N PRO A 117 12.51 -12.82 -3.03
CA PRO A 117 12.24 -11.85 -1.97
C PRO A 117 10.77 -11.48 -1.89
N SER A 118 10.27 -11.25 -0.67
CA SER A 118 9.00 -10.56 -0.48
C SER A 118 9.14 -9.07 -0.81
N VAL A 119 8.13 -8.50 -1.47
CA VAL A 119 8.08 -7.05 -1.78
C VAL A 119 7.86 -6.18 -0.54
N ASP A 120 7.45 -6.79 0.56
CA ASP A 120 7.17 -6.15 1.85
C ASP A 120 8.31 -6.32 2.86
N GLU A 121 9.37 -7.07 2.49
CA GLU A 121 10.55 -7.29 3.31
C GLU A 121 11.74 -6.45 2.82
N ALA A 122 12.63 -6.06 3.74
CA ALA A 122 13.86 -5.38 3.39
C ALA A 122 14.82 -6.36 2.63
N PRO A 123 15.57 -5.87 1.63
CA PRO A 123 15.72 -4.47 1.24
C PRO A 123 14.63 -3.92 0.31
N LEU A 124 13.75 -4.76 -0.26
CA LEU A 124 12.81 -4.32 -1.30
C LEU A 124 11.77 -3.32 -0.79
N SER A 125 11.24 -3.49 0.41
CA SER A 125 10.29 -2.54 1.01
C SER A 125 10.88 -1.12 1.12
N LEU A 126 12.17 -1.01 1.44
CA LEU A 126 12.90 0.26 1.54
C LEU A 126 13.01 0.98 0.19
N THR A 127 13.12 0.21 -0.90
CA THR A 127 13.16 0.76 -2.26
C THR A 127 11.82 1.34 -2.73
N ARG A 128 10.73 1.18 -1.97
CA ARG A 128 9.38 1.60 -2.35
C ARG A 128 8.89 2.84 -1.61
N ILE A 129 9.66 3.33 -0.63
CA ILE A 129 9.27 4.46 0.22
C ILE A 129 9.32 5.79 -0.57
N CYS A 130 10.46 6.11 -1.18
CA CYS A 130 10.60 7.26 -2.07
C CYS A 130 11.75 7.06 -3.06
N SER A 131 11.88 7.95 -4.05
CA SER A 131 12.95 7.88 -5.07
C SER A 131 14.35 7.98 -4.46
N SER A 132 14.54 8.80 -3.42
CA SER A 132 15.82 8.96 -2.74
C SER A 132 16.23 7.68 -2.00
N TRP A 133 15.30 7.06 -1.25
CA TRP A 133 15.56 5.80 -0.54
C TRP A 133 15.81 4.66 -1.52
N ARG A 134 15.08 4.63 -2.64
CA ARG A 134 15.34 3.70 -3.74
C ARG A 134 16.77 3.83 -4.26
N ALA A 135 17.20 5.03 -4.63
CA ALA A 135 18.55 5.25 -5.15
C ALA A 135 19.61 4.79 -4.14
N LEU A 136 19.43 5.15 -2.86
CA LEU A 136 20.36 4.78 -1.78
C LEU A 136 20.41 3.26 -1.56
N ALA A 137 19.26 2.61 -1.38
CA ALA A 137 19.19 1.17 -1.12
C ALA A 137 19.69 0.34 -2.31
N LEU A 138 19.45 0.78 -3.55
CA LEU A 138 19.92 0.08 -4.74
C LEU A 138 21.43 0.18 -4.95
N ASN A 139 22.10 1.22 -4.40
CA ASN A 139 23.54 1.44 -4.50
C ASN A 139 24.32 0.92 -3.28
N ALA A 140 23.66 0.74 -2.13
CA ALA A 140 24.26 0.21 -0.91
C ALA A 140 24.45 -1.31 -1.02
N GLN A 141 25.63 -1.75 -1.49
CA GLN A 141 25.97 -3.16 -1.72
C GLN A 141 25.82 -4.04 -0.45
N GLU A 142 25.97 -3.45 0.74
CA GLU A 142 25.82 -4.10 2.04
C GLU A 142 24.42 -4.69 2.24
N LEU A 143 23.40 -4.12 1.60
CA LEU A 143 22.02 -4.61 1.72
C LEU A 143 21.77 -5.90 0.93
N TRP A 144 22.68 -6.27 0.02
CA TRP A 144 22.50 -7.35 -0.95
C TRP A 144 23.49 -8.51 -0.73
N ASN A 145 24.35 -8.44 0.28
CA ASN A 145 25.42 -9.42 0.50
C ASN A 145 25.02 -10.62 1.38
N LYS A 146 23.87 -10.57 2.05
CA LYS A 146 23.34 -11.62 2.93
C LYS A 146 21.97 -12.10 2.47
N PHE A 147 21.91 -13.31 1.93
CA PHE A 147 20.66 -13.88 1.42
C PHE A 147 20.66 -15.41 1.54
N GLN A 148 19.52 -16.02 1.24
CA GLN A 148 19.39 -17.46 1.20
C GLN A 148 18.44 -17.88 0.08
N VAL A 149 18.73 -19.01 -0.55
CA VAL A 149 17.95 -19.53 -1.68
C VAL A 149 17.46 -20.94 -1.40
N GLY A 150 16.14 -21.13 -1.51
CA GLY A 150 15.50 -22.43 -1.40
C GLY A 150 15.26 -23.05 -2.77
N LEU A 151 15.75 -24.26 -2.99
CA LEU A 151 15.55 -25.01 -4.23
C LEU A 151 14.71 -26.26 -3.97
N CYS A 152 13.67 -26.46 -4.75
CA CYS A 152 12.83 -27.65 -4.66
C CYS A 152 13.14 -28.65 -5.79
N ALA A 153 12.74 -29.91 -5.61
CA ALA A 153 12.97 -30.99 -6.57
C ALA A 153 12.22 -30.82 -7.91
N ARG A 154 11.52 -29.69 -8.10
CA ARG A 154 10.84 -29.32 -9.35
C ARG A 154 11.57 -28.14 -9.97
N PRO A 155 12.47 -28.36 -10.96
CA PRO A 155 13.30 -27.29 -11.55
C PRO A 155 12.51 -26.07 -12.02
N LEU A 156 11.32 -26.29 -12.62
CA LEU A 156 10.45 -25.21 -13.11
C LEU A 156 10.00 -24.24 -12.01
N ARG A 157 9.94 -24.66 -10.75
CA ARG A 157 9.57 -23.80 -9.62
C ARG A 157 10.74 -22.98 -9.07
N ASN A 158 11.97 -23.33 -9.43
CA ASN A 158 13.17 -22.65 -8.93
C ASN A 158 13.52 -21.40 -9.75
N HIS A 159 12.88 -21.19 -10.91
CA HIS A 159 13.22 -20.10 -11.85
C HIS A 159 13.22 -18.72 -11.19
N ALA A 160 12.18 -18.37 -10.43
CA ALA A 160 12.09 -17.07 -9.74
C ALA A 160 13.19 -16.90 -8.67
N ALA A 161 13.50 -17.98 -7.94
CA ALA A 161 14.55 -17.98 -6.92
C ALA A 161 15.93 -17.78 -7.55
N LEU A 162 16.23 -18.49 -8.64
CA LEU A 162 17.50 -18.39 -9.38
C LEU A 162 17.64 -17.03 -10.09
N THR A 163 16.56 -16.48 -10.62
CA THR A 163 16.56 -15.13 -11.21
C THR A 163 16.88 -14.08 -10.14
N SER A 164 16.23 -14.18 -8.98
CA SER A 164 16.50 -13.29 -7.85
C SER A 164 17.93 -13.46 -7.34
N PHE A 165 18.43 -14.68 -7.27
CA PHE A 165 19.81 -14.99 -6.91
C PHE A 165 20.81 -14.28 -7.81
N GLN A 166 20.63 -14.37 -9.14
CA GLN A 166 21.49 -13.66 -10.10
C GLN A 166 21.43 -12.13 -9.92
N VAL A 167 20.25 -11.57 -9.66
CA VAL A 167 20.09 -10.15 -9.39
C VAL A 167 20.88 -9.77 -8.13
N TRP A 168 20.76 -10.52 -7.04
CA TRP A 168 21.48 -10.27 -5.78
C TRP A 168 23.01 -10.32 -5.96
N LEU A 169 23.51 -11.31 -6.70
CA LEU A 169 24.95 -11.42 -7.00
C LEU A 169 25.50 -10.20 -7.76
N ASN A 170 24.73 -9.69 -8.72
CA ASN A 170 25.09 -8.53 -9.54
C ASN A 170 25.00 -7.20 -8.78
N ARG A 171 24.24 -7.14 -7.69
CA ARG A 171 24.07 -5.92 -6.87
C ARG A 171 25.24 -5.64 -5.94
N CYS A 172 26.17 -6.58 -5.81
CA CYS A 172 27.19 -6.55 -4.76
C CYS A 172 28.62 -6.78 -5.29
N PRO A 173 29.06 -6.15 -6.41
CA PRO A 173 30.26 -6.55 -7.15
C PRO A 173 31.56 -6.57 -6.34
N ASP A 174 31.71 -5.67 -5.36
CA ASP A 174 32.99 -5.43 -4.68
C ASP A 174 33.02 -5.93 -3.24
N ARG A 175 31.95 -6.59 -2.78
CA ARG A 175 31.81 -7.04 -1.39
C ARG A 175 31.78 -8.56 -1.26
N PRO A 176 32.26 -9.08 -0.11
CA PRO A 176 32.19 -10.50 0.18
C PRO A 176 30.74 -10.95 0.36
N LEU A 177 30.40 -12.09 -0.26
CA LEU A 177 29.08 -12.69 -0.25
C LEU A 177 28.94 -13.67 0.93
N SER A 178 27.76 -13.68 1.54
CA SER A 178 27.39 -14.61 2.61
C SER A 178 25.99 -15.15 2.36
N PHE A 179 25.88 -16.38 1.85
CA PHE A 179 24.56 -16.92 1.52
C PHE A 179 24.36 -18.37 1.93
N LYS A 180 23.09 -18.73 2.12
CA LYS A 180 22.66 -20.09 2.41
C LYS A 180 21.96 -20.70 1.22
N VAL A 181 22.20 -21.98 0.96
CA VAL A 181 21.52 -22.76 -0.07
C VAL A 181 20.82 -23.92 0.61
N THR A 182 19.50 -23.97 0.50
CA THR A 182 18.73 -25.09 1.03
C THR A 182 18.09 -25.83 -0.12
N THR A 183 18.44 -27.10 -0.29
CA THR A 183 17.79 -27.98 -1.27
C THR A 183 16.69 -28.78 -0.58
N ALA A 184 15.63 -29.10 -1.32
CA ALA A 184 14.60 -30.00 -0.81
C ALA A 184 15.23 -31.37 -0.51
N PRO A 185 14.92 -31.96 0.66
CA PRO A 185 15.41 -33.29 0.99
C PRO A 185 14.98 -34.29 -0.08
N ARG A 186 15.83 -35.30 -0.32
CA ARG A 186 15.52 -36.39 -1.25
C ARG A 186 14.17 -37.00 -0.85
N ALA A 187 13.24 -37.07 -1.80
CA ALA A 187 12.00 -37.79 -1.59
C ALA A 187 12.34 -39.25 -1.24
N PRO A 188 11.73 -39.85 -0.20
CA PRO A 188 12.00 -41.24 0.18
C PRO A 188 11.66 -42.23 -0.94
N PHE A 189 10.82 -41.81 -1.89
CA PHE A 189 10.47 -42.53 -3.10
C PHE A 189 10.76 -41.64 -4.32
N PRO A 190 11.69 -42.04 -5.21
CA PRO A 190 11.94 -41.32 -6.46
C PRO A 190 10.69 -41.41 -7.34
N LEU A 191 9.93 -40.33 -7.45
CA LEU A 191 8.85 -40.26 -8.44
C LEU A 191 9.45 -39.99 -9.83
N PRO A 192 9.01 -40.70 -10.88
CA PRO A 192 9.45 -40.41 -12.25
C PRO A 192 9.28 -38.93 -12.59
N GLY A 193 10.35 -38.29 -13.07
CA GLY A 193 10.35 -36.88 -13.48
C GLY A 193 10.73 -35.85 -12.39
N LEU A 194 11.00 -36.28 -11.15
CA LEU A 194 11.64 -35.42 -10.14
C LEU A 194 13.16 -35.58 -10.21
N THR A 195 13.87 -34.54 -10.64
CA THR A 195 15.34 -34.50 -10.60
C THR A 195 15.82 -33.91 -9.26
N HIS A 196 17.06 -34.20 -8.88
CA HIS A 196 17.68 -33.57 -7.71
C HIS A 196 17.73 -32.05 -7.91
N SER A 197 17.31 -31.29 -6.88
CA SER A 197 17.38 -29.83 -6.86
C SER A 197 18.84 -29.39 -6.77
N ILE A 198 19.50 -29.26 -7.92
CA ILE A 198 20.90 -28.86 -7.97
C ILE A 198 20.97 -27.35 -8.20
N LEU A 199 21.68 -26.64 -7.33
CA LEU A 199 22.07 -25.26 -7.62
C LEU A 199 23.13 -25.33 -8.74
N PRO A 200 22.90 -24.71 -9.90
CA PRO A 200 23.85 -24.77 -11.00
C PRO A 200 25.18 -24.15 -10.56
N VAL A 201 26.23 -24.97 -10.55
CA VAL A 201 27.57 -24.54 -10.11
C VAL A 201 28.08 -23.39 -10.98
N ASP A 202 27.71 -23.39 -12.26
CA ASP A 202 27.98 -22.32 -13.23
C ASP A 202 27.47 -20.94 -12.80
N LEU A 203 26.40 -20.89 -12.00
CA LEU A 203 25.84 -19.63 -11.50
C LEU A 203 26.71 -19.02 -10.38
N ILE A 204 27.46 -19.86 -9.68
CA ILE A 204 28.31 -19.48 -8.55
C ILE A 204 29.75 -19.27 -9.02
N LEU A 205 30.20 -20.01 -10.04
CA LEU A 205 31.58 -20.01 -10.57
C LEU A 205 32.20 -18.61 -10.74
N PRO A 206 31.52 -17.61 -11.34
CA PRO A 206 32.11 -16.28 -11.54
C PRO A 206 32.35 -15.49 -10.25
N TYR A 207 31.74 -15.94 -9.14
CA TYR A 207 31.69 -15.21 -7.87
C TYR A 207 32.46 -15.92 -6.75
N THR A 208 33.09 -17.08 -7.02
CA THR A 208 33.71 -17.96 -6.01
C THR A 208 34.74 -17.25 -5.15
N THR A 209 35.56 -16.37 -5.73
CA THR A 209 36.58 -15.59 -5.00
C THR A 209 36.00 -14.59 -4.01
N ARG A 210 34.71 -14.24 -4.14
CA ARG A 210 34.00 -13.31 -3.26
C ARG A 210 33.21 -14.01 -2.17
N ILE A 211 33.08 -15.34 -2.21
CA ILE A 211 32.27 -16.08 -1.24
C ILE A 211 33.04 -16.19 0.07
N ARG A 212 32.55 -15.51 1.11
CA ARG A 212 33.13 -15.57 2.46
C ARG A 212 32.43 -16.58 3.36
N LYS A 213 31.13 -16.76 3.16
CA LYS A 213 30.33 -17.74 3.89
C LYS A 213 29.33 -18.38 2.93
N LEU A 214 29.46 -19.70 2.77
CA LEU A 214 28.49 -20.52 2.05
C LEU A 214 28.05 -21.62 3.00
N ASP A 215 26.78 -21.58 3.38
CA ASP A 215 26.15 -22.64 4.16
C ASP A 215 25.17 -23.37 3.24
N MET A 216 25.21 -24.69 3.27
CA MET A 216 24.48 -25.52 2.33
C MET A 216 23.83 -26.67 3.08
N GLN A 217 22.52 -26.77 2.95
CA GLN A 217 21.70 -27.75 3.66
C GLN A 217 21.07 -28.73 2.66
N ASN A 218 21.02 -30.01 3.04
CA ASN A 218 20.47 -31.12 2.26
C ASN A 218 21.16 -31.40 0.90
N ILE A 219 22.44 -31.06 0.79
CA ILE A 219 23.24 -31.27 -0.43
C ILE A 219 23.37 -32.77 -0.74
N SER A 220 23.22 -33.15 -2.01
CA SER A 220 23.56 -34.52 -2.46
C SER A 220 25.08 -34.72 -2.54
N GLY A 221 25.56 -35.96 -2.39
CA GLY A 221 27.00 -36.27 -2.57
C GLY A 221 27.54 -35.85 -3.95
N GLU A 222 26.70 -35.92 -4.99
CA GLU A 222 27.06 -35.44 -6.34
C GLU A 222 27.27 -33.93 -6.39
N GLN A 223 26.38 -33.15 -5.77
CA GLN A 223 26.57 -31.70 -5.68
C GLN A 223 27.82 -31.34 -4.87
N MET A 224 28.08 -32.07 -3.79
CA MET A 224 29.27 -31.88 -2.98
C MET A 224 30.54 -32.14 -3.81
N ASN A 225 30.56 -33.20 -4.63
CA ASN A 225 31.69 -33.49 -5.51
C ASN A 225 31.89 -32.41 -6.59
N SER A 226 30.82 -31.90 -7.19
CA SER A 226 30.90 -30.79 -8.15
C SER A 226 31.39 -29.49 -7.52
N LEU A 227 31.07 -29.25 -6.24
CA LEU A 227 31.53 -28.09 -5.49
C LEU A 227 32.98 -28.21 -5.00
N ILE A 228 33.43 -29.41 -4.62
CA ILE A 228 34.82 -29.67 -4.23
C ILE A 228 35.75 -29.60 -5.45
N SER A 229 35.23 -29.91 -6.64
CA SER A 229 35.96 -29.79 -7.91
C SER A 229 36.07 -28.36 -8.42
N LEU A 230 35.49 -27.38 -7.70
CA LEU A 230 35.65 -25.97 -8.03
C LEU A 230 37.13 -25.57 -7.94
N PRO A 231 37.67 -24.79 -8.89
CA PRO A 231 39.00 -24.22 -8.74
C PRO A 231 38.97 -23.30 -7.51
N MET A 232 39.52 -23.80 -6.40
CA MET A 232 39.83 -22.98 -5.24
C MET A 232 40.89 -21.99 -5.72
N GLY A 233 40.48 -20.74 -5.92
CA GLY A 233 41.39 -19.68 -6.34
C GLY A 233 42.60 -19.60 -5.40
N ALA A 234 43.79 -19.59 -6.00
CA ALA A 234 45.04 -19.17 -5.37
C ALA A 234 45.02 -17.66 -5.07
#